data_AF-A0A962UPQ4-F1
#
_entry.id   AF-A0A962UPQ4-F1
#
_cell.length_a   1.000
_cell.length_b   1.000
_cell.length_c   1.000
_cell.angle_alpha   90.00
_cell.angle_beta   90.00
_cell.angle_gamma   90.00
#
_symmetry.space_group_name_H-M   'P 1'
#
loop_
_entity.id
_entity.type
_entity.pdbx_description
1 polymer ?
#
loop_
_entity_poly.entity_id
_entity_poly.type
_entity_poly.pdbx_seq_one_letter_code
_entity_poly.pdbx_strand_id
1 'polypeptide(L)'
;MAQVGLRIAIWVLVLGIAYFAFGPKLFDSSGDGNPFTSDKALYLPPEKPQALRDFERLAGQRDLSDSEQADYLAAMQAYQGIFWRAEGTTIEQALAGFPNQRRERLIDILRARGLSPSEINVFFMVLNRDHPDLLDDRG
;
A
#
# COMPACT_ATOMS: atom_id res chain seq x y z
N MET A 1 -7.38 -19.70 -14.12
CA MET A 1 -8.35 -19.24 -13.09
C MET A 1 -7.83 -19.32 -11.65
N ALA A 2 -6.75 -20.06 -11.35
CA ALA A 2 -6.17 -20.14 -10.00
C ALA A 2 -5.33 -18.92 -9.55
N GLN A 3 -4.76 -18.14 -10.50
CA GLN A 3 -3.91 -16.97 -10.19
C GLN A 3 -4.65 -15.82 -9.48
N VAL A 4 -5.94 -15.62 -9.78
CA VAL A 4 -6.74 -14.55 -9.17
C VAL A 4 -7.06 -14.89 -7.71
N GLY A 5 -7.39 -16.17 -7.44
CA GLY A 5 -7.64 -16.66 -6.08
C GLY A 5 -6.41 -16.55 -5.20
N LEU A 6 -5.21 -16.82 -5.74
CA LEU A 6 -3.96 -16.71 -5.00
C LEU A 6 -3.64 -15.25 -4.62
N ARG A 7 -3.84 -14.30 -5.56
CA ARG A 7 -3.67 -12.86 -5.27
C ARG A 7 -4.63 -12.38 -4.18
N ILE A 8 -5.89 -12.81 -4.20
CA ILE A 8 -6.88 -12.47 -3.17
C ILE A 8 -6.52 -13.13 -1.83
N ALA A 9 -6.12 -14.40 -1.85
CA ALA A 9 -5.71 -15.13 -0.64
C ALA A 9 -4.51 -14.46 0.04
N ILE A 10 -3.55 -13.96 -0.74
CA ILE A 10 -2.40 -13.21 -0.21
C ILE A 10 -2.85 -11.90 0.45
N TRP A 11 -3.80 -11.17 -0.13
CA TRP A 11 -4.34 -9.95 0.48
C TRP A 11 -5.14 -10.21 1.76
N VAL A 12 -5.92 -11.30 1.80
CA VAL A 12 -6.60 -11.74 3.04
C VAL A 12 -5.58 -12.14 4.10
N LEU A 13 -4.47 -12.75 3.69
CA LEU A 13 -3.39 -13.12 4.59
C LEU A 13 -2.60 -11.90 5.06
N VAL A 14 -2.49 -10.83 4.26
CA VAL A 14 -1.94 -9.53 4.67
C VAL A 14 -2.86 -8.80 5.66
N LEU A 15 -4.18 -8.80 5.42
CA LEU A 15 -5.16 -8.31 6.40
C LEU A 15 -5.12 -9.15 7.69
N GLY A 16 -4.95 -10.46 7.57
CA GLY A 16 -4.80 -11.39 8.68
C GLY A 16 -3.47 -11.26 9.43
N ILE A 17 -2.36 -10.93 8.76
CA ILE A 17 -1.07 -10.63 9.39
C ILE A 17 -1.10 -9.25 10.01
N ALA A 18 -1.77 -8.25 9.40
CA ALA A 18 -2.07 -6.99 10.06
C ALA A 18 -2.96 -7.20 11.30
N TYR A 19 -3.79 -8.24 11.32
CA TYR A 19 -4.52 -8.65 12.52
C TYR A 19 -3.61 -9.35 13.55
N PHE A 20 -2.71 -10.23 13.10
CA PHE A 20 -1.87 -11.06 13.99
C PHE A 20 -0.65 -10.34 14.55
N ALA A 21 0.04 -9.54 13.75
CA ALA A 21 1.19 -8.72 14.15
C ALA A 21 0.78 -7.58 15.11
N PHE A 22 -0.49 -7.16 15.08
CA PHE A 22 -1.03 -6.13 15.97
C PHE A 22 -1.84 -6.70 17.16
N GLY A 23 -2.05 -8.02 17.19
CA GLY A 23 -2.64 -8.76 18.32
C GLY A 23 -4.12 -8.45 18.61
N PRO A 24 -4.82 -9.34 19.36
CA PRO A 24 -6.23 -9.17 19.70
C PRO A 24 -6.53 -7.98 20.63
N LYS A 25 -5.51 -7.21 21.02
CA LYS A 25 -5.66 -6.00 21.84
C LYS A 25 -6.29 -4.82 21.08
N LEU A 26 -6.44 -4.88 19.76
CA LEU A 26 -7.17 -3.88 18.97
C LEU A 26 -8.68 -3.85 19.24
N PHE A 27 -9.22 -4.88 19.91
CA PHE A 27 -10.65 -4.99 20.21
C PHE A 27 -10.97 -4.84 21.70
N ASP A 28 -9.98 -4.66 22.56
CA ASP A 28 -10.23 -4.36 23.96
C ASP A 28 -10.26 -2.84 24.17
N SER A 29 -11.40 -2.40 24.67
CA SER A 29 -11.76 -1.01 24.82
C SER A 29 -10.89 -0.36 25.90
N SER A 30 -10.47 0.89 25.65
CA SER A 30 -9.83 1.83 26.59
C SER A 30 -8.29 1.84 26.60
N GLY A 31 -7.73 2.97 26.13
CA GLY A 31 -6.39 3.43 26.50
C GLY A 31 -5.36 3.47 25.37
N ASP A 32 -5.25 4.63 24.73
CA ASP A 32 -3.98 5.29 24.35
C ASP A 32 -2.90 4.53 23.53
N GLY A 33 -3.28 3.43 22.87
CA GLY A 33 -2.32 2.53 22.21
C GLY A 33 -2.69 2.13 20.78
N ASN A 34 -3.64 2.82 20.13
CA ASN A 34 -4.03 2.47 18.77
C ASN A 34 -3.09 3.14 17.74
N PRO A 35 -2.24 2.40 17.00
CA PRO A 35 -1.42 2.99 15.94
C PRO A 35 -2.28 3.48 14.75
N PHE A 36 -3.56 3.11 14.71
CA PHE A 36 -4.55 3.56 13.74
C PHE A 36 -5.49 4.67 14.28
N THR A 37 -5.30 5.14 15.52
CA THR A 37 -6.01 6.32 16.10
C THR A 37 -5.02 7.39 16.54
N SER A 38 -4.05 7.65 15.69
CA SER A 38 -3.16 8.78 15.91
C SER A 38 -3.42 9.77 14.79
N ASP A 39 -3.37 11.06 15.13
CA ASP A 39 -3.00 12.18 14.24
C ASP A 39 -1.68 11.96 13.44
N LYS A 40 -1.24 10.71 13.26
CA LYS A 40 -0.07 10.32 12.50
C LYS A 40 -0.40 10.49 11.03
N ALA A 41 0.26 11.47 10.43
CA ALA A 41 0.24 11.71 9.01
C ALA A 41 0.39 10.40 8.22
N LEU A 42 -0.46 10.20 7.21
CA LEU A 42 -0.31 9.08 6.29
C LEU A 42 0.90 9.34 5.37
N TYR A 43 1.77 8.35 5.23
CA TYR A 43 3.00 8.44 4.44
C TYR A 43 2.80 7.87 3.04
N LEU A 44 3.55 8.42 2.08
CA LEU A 44 3.64 7.81 0.76
C LEU A 44 4.39 6.48 0.84
N PRO A 45 3.90 5.43 0.16
CA PRO A 45 4.60 4.17 0.12
C PRO A 45 5.96 4.35 -0.57
N PRO A 46 6.98 3.56 -0.20
CA PRO A 46 8.28 3.59 -0.84
C PRO A 46 8.16 3.27 -2.33
N GLU A 47 9.10 3.77 -3.13
CA GLU A 47 9.15 3.44 -4.56
C GLU A 47 9.33 1.92 -4.74
N LYS A 48 8.56 1.34 -5.66
CA LYS A 48 8.66 -0.09 -5.96
C LYS A 48 10.06 -0.39 -6.53
N PRO A 49 10.81 -1.34 -5.93
CA PRO A 49 12.10 -1.78 -6.43
C PRO A 49 12.07 -2.15 -7.91
N GLN A 50 13.14 -1.81 -8.63
CA GLN A 50 13.25 -2.08 -10.07
C GLN A 50 13.03 -3.57 -10.40
N ALA A 51 13.59 -4.47 -9.59
CA ALA A 51 13.42 -5.91 -9.76
C ALA A 51 11.94 -6.35 -9.76
N LEU A 52 11.11 -5.79 -8.87
CA LEU A 52 9.68 -6.10 -8.85
C LEU A 52 8.97 -5.60 -10.10
N ARG A 53 9.32 -4.39 -10.56
CA ARG A 53 8.78 -3.85 -11.83
C ARG A 53 9.16 -4.72 -13.03
N ASP A 54 10.37 -5.26 -13.03
CA ASP A 54 10.86 -6.14 -14.08
C ASP A 54 10.14 -7.50 -14.07
N PHE A 55 9.95 -8.11 -12.89
CA PHE A 55 9.16 -9.34 -12.75
C PHE A 55 7.70 -9.15 -13.18
N GLU A 56 7.07 -8.04 -12.81
CA GLU A 56 5.69 -7.73 -13.22
C GLU A 56 5.58 -7.55 -14.74
N ARG A 57 6.60 -6.93 -15.36
CA ARG A 57 6.68 -6.80 -16.83
C ARG A 57 6.84 -8.16 -17.50
N LEU A 58 7.73 -9.01 -16.98
CA LEU A 58 7.94 -10.37 -17.49
C LEU A 58 6.67 -11.21 -17.35
N ALA A 59 6.00 -11.15 -16.20
CA ALA A 59 4.74 -11.83 -15.94
C ALA A 59 3.59 -11.37 -16.88
N GLY A 60 3.68 -10.16 -17.43
CA GLY A 60 2.74 -9.66 -18.45
C GLY A 60 3.03 -10.18 -19.86
N GLN A 61 4.22 -10.70 -20.12
CA GLN A 61 4.65 -11.20 -21.43
C GLN A 61 4.67 -12.72 -21.51
N ARG A 62 5.04 -13.38 -20.41
CA ARG A 62 5.12 -14.83 -20.28
C ARG A 62 4.88 -15.25 -18.83
N ASP A 63 4.62 -16.53 -18.62
CA ASP A 63 4.69 -17.08 -17.27
C ASP A 63 6.13 -17.01 -16.74
N LEU A 64 6.25 -16.61 -15.48
CA LEU A 64 7.49 -16.66 -14.72
C LEU A 64 7.84 -18.13 -14.45
N SER A 65 9.12 -18.48 -14.50
CA SER A 65 9.56 -19.80 -14.03
C SER A 65 9.38 -19.92 -12.52
N ASP A 66 9.40 -21.13 -11.99
CA ASP A 66 9.27 -21.37 -10.55
C ASP A 66 10.34 -20.62 -9.73
N SER A 67 11.57 -20.53 -10.26
CA SER A 67 12.65 -19.76 -9.62
C SER A 67 12.37 -18.25 -9.63
N GLU A 68 11.93 -17.71 -10.77
CA GLU A 68 11.59 -16.28 -10.90
C GLU A 68 10.38 -15.92 -10.04
N GLN A 69 9.43 -16.84 -9.90
CA GLN A 69 8.27 -16.66 -9.05
C GLN A 69 8.66 -16.64 -7.57
N ALA A 70 9.58 -17.51 -7.13
CA ALA A 70 10.12 -17.47 -5.77
C ALA A 70 10.85 -16.14 -5.48
N ASP A 71 11.68 -15.68 -6.41
CA ASP A 71 12.40 -14.41 -6.29
C ASP A 71 11.44 -13.20 -6.26
N TYR A 72 10.41 -13.23 -7.12
CA TYR A 72 9.35 -12.23 -7.12
C TYR A 72 8.61 -12.19 -5.78
N LEU A 73 8.23 -13.35 -5.23
CA LEU A 73 7.53 -13.44 -3.96
C LEU A 73 8.39 -12.92 -2.80
N ALA A 74 9.67 -13.28 -2.75
CA ALA A 74 10.59 -12.80 -1.73
C ALA A 74 10.76 -11.27 -1.80
N ALA A 75 10.98 -10.74 -3.01
CA ALA A 75 11.09 -9.30 -3.22
C ALA A 75 9.78 -8.56 -2.86
N MET A 76 8.63 -9.16 -3.20
CA MET A 76 7.32 -8.58 -2.93
C MET A 76 7.03 -8.57 -1.43
N GLN A 77 7.37 -9.65 -0.71
CA GLN A 77 7.22 -9.72 0.74
C GLN A 77 8.10 -8.69 1.45
N ALA A 78 9.34 -8.51 0.99
CA ALA A 78 10.23 -7.47 1.52
C ALA A 78 9.66 -6.06 1.29
N TYR A 79 9.15 -5.79 0.09
CA TYR A 79 8.52 -4.50 -0.25
C TYR A 79 7.25 -4.26 0.58
N GLN A 80 6.40 -5.26 0.74
CA GLN A 80 5.18 -5.15 1.56
C GLN A 80 5.50 -4.87 3.03
N GLY A 81 6.57 -5.45 3.57
CA GLY A 81 7.01 -5.20 4.95
C GLY A 81 7.40 -3.74 5.22
N ILE A 82 7.73 -2.97 4.17
CA ILE A 82 8.05 -1.55 4.26
C ILE A 82 6.98 -0.64 3.64
N PHE A 83 5.94 -1.20 3.01
CA PHE A 83 4.94 -0.45 2.27
C PHE A 83 4.16 0.55 3.14
N TRP A 84 3.79 0.11 4.34
CA TRP A 84 3.08 0.91 5.35
C TRP A 84 4.01 1.57 6.38
N ARG A 85 5.32 1.55 6.14
CA ARG A 85 6.25 2.17 7.08
C ARG A 85 6.04 3.69 7.05
N ALA A 86 5.89 4.29 8.23
CA ALA A 86 5.72 5.73 8.42
C ALA A 86 7.06 6.48 8.19
N GLU A 87 7.60 6.38 6.98
CA GLU A 87 8.92 6.87 6.62
C GLU A 87 8.86 7.69 5.32
N GLY A 88 9.63 8.79 5.27
CA GLY A 88 9.71 9.66 4.10
C GLY A 88 8.64 10.75 4.06
N THR A 89 8.09 11.01 2.88
CA THR A 89 7.17 12.13 2.61
C THR A 89 5.74 11.78 2.99
N THR A 90 5.07 12.66 3.74
CA THR A 90 3.64 12.51 4.04
C THR A 90 2.77 12.86 2.83
N ILE A 91 1.56 12.33 2.77
CA ILE A 91 0.59 12.69 1.72
C ILE A 91 0.29 14.18 1.74
N GLU A 92 0.16 14.78 2.93
CA GLU A 92 -0.04 16.23 3.05
C GLU A 92 1.12 17.03 2.45
N GLN A 93 2.37 16.64 2.74
CA GLN A 93 3.54 17.29 2.15
C GLN A 93 3.59 17.11 0.64
N ALA A 94 3.27 15.90 0.16
CA ALA A 94 3.25 15.60 -1.27
C ALA A 94 2.17 16.39 -2.04
N LEU A 95 1.07 16.71 -1.36
CA LEU A 95 -0.06 17.44 -1.93
C LEU A 95 -0.11 18.92 -1.49
N ALA A 96 0.87 19.43 -0.74
CA ALA A 96 0.84 20.78 -0.18
C ALA A 96 0.77 21.87 -1.25
N GLY A 97 1.36 21.63 -2.44
CA GLY A 97 1.31 22.54 -3.59
C GLY A 97 0.07 22.39 -4.49
N PHE A 98 -0.87 21.50 -4.13
CA PHE A 98 -2.03 21.14 -4.96
C PHE A 98 -3.32 21.30 -4.14
N PRO A 99 -3.97 22.48 -4.17
CA PRO A 99 -5.21 22.70 -3.43
C PRO A 99 -6.40 21.97 -4.06
N ASN A 100 -6.39 21.75 -5.38
CA ASN A 100 -7.47 21.11 -6.14
C ASN A 100 -6.98 19.83 -6.83
N GLN A 101 -7.90 18.92 -7.15
CA GLN A 101 -7.63 17.63 -7.81
C GLN A 101 -6.63 16.77 -7.03
N ARG A 102 -6.70 16.84 -5.71
CA ARG A 102 -5.73 16.18 -4.81
C ARG A 102 -5.68 14.68 -5.02
N ARG A 103 -6.84 14.08 -5.30
CA ARG A 103 -6.98 12.66 -5.60
C ARG A 103 -6.24 12.24 -6.85
N GLU A 104 -6.47 12.93 -7.97
CA GLU A 104 -5.81 12.66 -9.25
C GLU A 104 -4.29 12.82 -9.11
N ARG A 105 -3.83 13.86 -8.40
CA ARG A 105 -2.41 14.08 -8.12
C ARG A 105 -1.80 12.96 -7.30
N LEU A 106 -2.49 12.49 -6.26
CA LEU A 106 -2.01 11.37 -5.46
C LEU A 106 -1.92 10.09 -6.31
N ILE A 107 -2.90 9.82 -7.18
CA ILE A 107 -2.85 8.69 -8.12
C ILE A 107 -1.60 8.79 -9.01
N ASP A 108 -1.31 9.95 -9.58
CA ASP A 108 -0.13 10.14 -10.44
C ASP A 108 1.18 9.91 -9.68
N ILE A 109 1.28 10.40 -8.44
CA ILE A 109 2.44 10.18 -7.57
C ILE A 109 2.63 8.69 -7.28
N LEU A 110 1.56 7.97 -6.94
CA LEU A 110 1.62 6.54 -6.65
C LEU A 110 1.97 5.72 -7.90
N ARG A 111 1.46 6.11 -9.09
CA ARG A 111 1.86 5.49 -10.36
C ARG A 111 3.32 5.74 -10.70
N ALA A 112 3.81 6.96 -10.50
CA ALA A 112 5.23 7.30 -10.71
C ALA A 112 6.14 6.47 -9.80
N ARG A 113 5.67 6.14 -8.59
CA ARG A 113 6.34 5.24 -7.65
C ARG A 113 6.26 3.76 -8.03
N GLY A 114 5.58 3.42 -9.12
CA GLY A 114 5.49 2.05 -9.64
C GLY A 114 4.37 1.21 -9.03
N LEU A 115 3.40 1.81 -8.34
CA LEU A 115 2.24 1.08 -7.85
C LEU A 115 1.30 0.73 -9.00
N SER A 116 0.83 -0.53 -8.98
CA SER A 116 -0.20 -1.02 -9.88
C SER A 116 -1.58 -0.46 -9.52
N PRO A 117 -2.56 -0.48 -10.44
CA PRO A 117 -3.92 -0.03 -10.16
C PRO A 117 -4.55 -0.71 -8.93
N SER A 118 -4.25 -1.98 -8.71
CA SER A 118 -4.75 -2.74 -7.55
C SER A 118 -4.14 -2.24 -6.24
N GLU A 119 -2.83 -1.98 -6.21
CA GLU A 119 -2.15 -1.43 -5.03
C GLU A 119 -2.64 -0.01 -4.71
N ILE A 120 -2.85 0.80 -5.74
CA ILE A 120 -3.44 2.14 -5.61
C ILE A 120 -4.84 2.03 -4.99
N ASN A 121 -5.69 1.12 -5.47
CA ASN A 121 -7.03 0.94 -4.90
C ASN A 121 -7.00 0.52 -3.43
N VAL A 122 -6.10 -0.39 -3.04
CA VAL A 122 -5.94 -0.76 -1.62
C VAL A 122 -5.45 0.43 -0.80
N PHE A 123 -4.49 1.19 -1.33
CA PHE A 123 -3.99 2.38 -0.66
C PHE A 123 -5.11 3.40 -0.41
N PHE A 124 -5.94 3.68 -1.42
CA PHE A 124 -7.10 4.55 -1.30
C PHE A 124 -8.19 3.99 -0.39
N MET A 125 -8.35 2.67 -0.30
CA MET A 125 -9.29 2.06 0.65
C MET A 125 -8.90 2.35 2.10
N VAL A 126 -7.61 2.22 2.43
CA VAL A 126 -7.09 2.56 3.77
C VAL A 126 -7.16 4.07 4.00
N LEU A 127 -6.74 4.87 3.02
CA LEU A 127 -6.75 6.33 3.12
C LEU A 127 -8.16 6.87 3.34
N ASN A 128 -9.16 6.42 2.58
CA ASN A 128 -10.55 6.87 2.76
C ASN A 128 -11.16 6.43 4.10
N ARG A 129 -10.68 5.33 4.68
CA ARG A 129 -11.14 4.85 5.98
C ARG A 129 -10.57 5.68 7.12
N ASP A 130 -9.27 5.99 7.04
CA ASP A 130 -8.52 6.55 8.16
C ASP A 130 -8.29 8.07 8.05
N HIS A 131 -8.22 8.61 6.83
CA HIS A 131 -7.94 10.02 6.55
C HIS A 131 -8.69 10.56 5.30
N PRO A 132 -10.04 10.52 5.28
CA PRO A 132 -10.83 10.94 4.13
C PRO A 132 -10.54 12.40 3.72
N ASP A 133 -10.36 13.29 4.71
CA ASP A 133 -10.15 14.73 4.53
C ASP A 133 -8.85 15.09 3.79
N LEU A 134 -7.92 14.15 3.61
CA LEU A 134 -6.67 14.39 2.88
C LEU A 134 -6.88 14.59 1.38
N LEU A 135 -7.97 14.03 0.85
CA LEU A 135 -8.32 14.10 -0.57
C LEU A 135 -9.24 15.26 -0.92
N ASP A 136 -9.83 15.91 0.09
CA ASP A 136 -10.75 17.01 -0.12
C ASP A 136 -10.02 18.23 -0.66
N ASP A 137 -10.58 18.81 -1.71
CA ASP A 137 -10.04 20.03 -2.30
C ASP A 137 -10.09 21.16 -1.27
N ARG A 138 -8.95 21.80 -1.03
CA ARG A 138 -8.78 22.90 -0.08
C ARG A 138 -8.92 24.22 -0.84
N GLY A 139 -10.16 24.55 -1.19
CA GLY A 139 -10.57 25.79 -1.85
C GLY A 139 -11.04 26.86 -0.88
#